data_AF-A0A7Z2SYV2-F1
#
_entry.id   AF-A0A7Z2SYV2-F1
#
_cell.length_a   1.000
_cell.length_b   1.000
_cell.length_c   1.000
_cell.angle_alpha   90.00
_cell.angle_beta   90.00
_cell.angle_gamma   90.00
#
_symmetry.space_group_name_H-M   'P 1'
#
loop_
_entity.id
_entity.type
_entity.pdbx_description
1 polymer ?
#
loop_
_entity_poly.entity_id
_entity_poly.type
_entity_poly.pdbx_seq_one_letter_code
_entity_poly.pdbx_strand_id
1 'polypeptide(L)'
;MKEETAGKVRRILMRAVLLLVALGISYIFAYTFHYAPQGYEIVEKNEAEVLLQKNNSIGVEEEQLTFMPNDEQEWKVDYLLDLVNRQQSQYWIFFTTILTTLFFVGADVRKGEPLRKVLFFSGFYVLFSALALVQNWNTIKDIVG
;
A
#
# COMPACT_ATOMS: atom_id res chain seq x y z
N MET A 1 19.28 5.93 37.19
CA MET A 1 18.38 6.28 36.07
C MET A 1 16.96 5.96 36.54
N LYS A 2 16.10 6.98 36.76
CA LYS A 2 14.82 6.83 37.47
C LYS A 2 13.90 5.84 36.71
N GLU A 3 13.25 4.90 37.39
CA GLU A 3 12.40 3.83 36.80
C GLU A 3 11.42 4.33 35.73
N GLU A 4 10.93 5.57 35.88
CA GLU A 4 10.05 6.24 34.92
C GLU A 4 10.68 6.38 33.52
N THR A 5 11.98 6.64 33.43
CA THR A 5 12.70 6.77 32.15
C THR A 5 12.86 5.41 31.48
N ALA A 6 13.15 4.36 32.24
CA ALA A 6 13.26 2.99 31.73
C ALA A 6 11.92 2.47 31.18
N GLY A 7 10.81 2.76 31.86
CA GLY A 7 9.47 2.42 31.39
C GLY A 7 9.08 3.12 30.09
N LYS A 8 9.43 4.40 29.93
CA LYS A 8 9.21 5.16 28.69
C LYS A 8 10.03 4.60 27.53
N VAL A 9 11.31 4.34 27.74
CA VAL A 9 12.21 3.76 26.71
C VAL A 9 11.69 2.39 26.26
N ARG A 10 11.33 1.50 27.19
CA ARG A 10 10.78 0.18 26.88
C ARG A 10 9.54 0.29 25.98
N ARG A 11 8.64 1.24 26.26
CA ARG A 11 7.43 1.46 25.47
C ARG A 11 7.73 1.93 24.04
N ILE A 12 8.70 2.82 23.88
CA ILE A 12 9.14 3.30 22.56
C ILE A 12 9.75 2.13 21.77
N LEU A 13 10.65 1.37 22.40
CA LEU A 13 11.26 0.19 21.77
C LEU A 13 10.22 -0.84 21.33
N MET A 14 9.24 -1.15 22.19
CA MET A 14 8.15 -2.07 21.81
C MET A 14 7.35 -1.56 20.61
N ARG A 15 7.04 -0.26 20.54
CA ARG A 15 6.36 0.34 19.38
C ARG A 15 7.23 0.26 18.11
N ALA A 16 8.53 0.51 18.23
CA ALA A 16 9.46 0.40 17.11
C ALA A 16 9.56 -1.04 16.58
N VAL A 17 9.64 -2.04 17.47
CA VAL A 17 9.64 -3.46 17.05
C VAL A 17 8.33 -3.81 16.34
N LEU A 18 7.18 -3.38 16.87
CA LEU A 18 5.88 -3.62 16.21
C LEU A 18 5.81 -2.97 14.83
N LEU A 19 6.35 -1.76 14.67
CA LEU A 19 6.43 -1.07 13.38
C LEU A 19 7.32 -1.84 12.40
N LEU A 20 8.48 -2.33 12.83
CA LEU A 20 9.39 -3.13 12.00
C LEU A 20 8.73 -4.45 11.56
N VAL A 21 8.01 -5.12 12.47
CA VAL A 21 7.25 -6.33 12.14
C VAL A 21 6.14 -6.01 11.13
N ALA A 22 5.40 -4.93 11.32
CA ALA A 22 4.37 -4.50 10.38
C ALA A 22 4.97 -4.18 8.99
N LEU A 23 6.09 -3.47 8.93
CA LEU A 23 6.82 -3.20 7.69
C LEU A 23 7.27 -4.49 7.00
N GLY A 24 7.83 -5.44 7.75
CA GLY A 24 8.29 -6.73 7.21
C GLY A 24 7.14 -7.58 6.67
N ILE A 25 6.05 -7.72 7.42
CA ILE A 25 4.86 -8.46 6.95
C ILE A 25 4.29 -7.79 5.70
N SER A 26 4.16 -6.46 5.71
CA SER A 26 3.63 -5.71 4.58
C SER A 26 4.50 -5.83 3.34
N TYR A 27 5.83 -5.88 3.52
CA TYR A 27 6.78 -6.08 2.43
C TYR A 27 6.57 -7.45 1.79
N ILE A 28 6.37 -8.50 2.59
CA ILE A 28 6.09 -9.85 2.09
C ILE A 28 4.80 -9.84 1.25
N PHE A 29 3.72 -9.22 1.73
CA PHE A 29 2.49 -9.10 0.94
C PHE A 29 2.72 -8.34 -0.37
N ALA A 30 3.28 -7.14 -0.32
CA ALA A 30 3.39 -6.27 -1.49
C ALA A 30 4.41 -6.76 -2.53
N TYR A 31 5.55 -7.30 -2.11
CA TYR A 31 6.66 -7.63 -3.01
C TYR A 31 6.91 -9.13 -3.18
N THR A 32 6.73 -9.95 -2.13
CA THR A 32 6.96 -11.40 -2.27
C THR A 32 5.76 -12.08 -2.90
N PHE A 33 4.55 -11.74 -2.45
CA PHE A 33 3.31 -12.29 -3.01
C PHE A 33 2.72 -11.45 -4.14
N HIS A 34 3.33 -10.33 -4.49
CA HIS A 34 2.81 -9.37 -5.47
C HIS A 34 1.33 -9.02 -5.19
N TYR A 35 0.93 -9.02 -3.91
CA TYR A 35 -0.47 -8.92 -3.54
C TYR A 35 -0.99 -7.49 -3.74
N ALA A 36 -1.66 -7.29 -4.87
CA ALA A 36 -2.14 -6.01 -5.34
C ALA A 36 -3.66 -6.04 -5.63
N PRO A 37 -4.53 -6.02 -4.60
CA PRO A 37 -5.98 -6.03 -4.80
C PRO A 37 -6.46 -4.76 -5.48
N GLN A 38 -7.23 -4.87 -6.58
CA GLN A 38 -7.59 -3.78 -7.50
C GLN A 38 -6.40 -3.15 -8.24
N GLY A 39 -5.22 -3.76 -8.13
CA GLY A 39 -4.01 -3.28 -8.78
C GLY A 39 -3.83 -3.81 -10.18
N TYR A 40 -2.77 -3.31 -10.81
CA TYR A 40 -2.32 -3.76 -12.13
C TYR A 40 -0.93 -4.38 -12.03
N GLU A 41 -0.65 -5.33 -12.91
CA GLU A 41 0.64 -5.99 -13.10
C GLU A 41 1.01 -5.95 -14.59
N ILE A 42 2.31 -5.82 -14.89
CA ILE A 42 2.80 -5.86 -16.28
C ILE A 42 3.10 -7.30 -16.63
N VAL A 43 2.37 -7.85 -17.60
CA VAL A 43 2.56 -9.22 -18.10
C VAL A 43 3.60 -9.23 -19.20
N GLU A 44 3.49 -8.28 -20.13
CA GLU A 44 4.36 -8.19 -21.28
C GLU A 44 4.58 -6.72 -21.67
N LYS A 45 5.81 -6.41 -22.09
CA LYS A 45 6.18 -5.12 -22.67
C LYS A 45 6.88 -5.38 -24.00
N ASN A 46 6.28 -4.91 -25.09
CA ASN A 46 6.90 -4.80 -26.40
C ASN A 46 7.10 -3.32 -26.76
N GLU A 47 7.83 -3.03 -27.84
CA GLU A 47 8.11 -1.64 -28.26
C GLU A 47 6.82 -0.86 -28.63
N ALA A 48 5.75 -1.57 -29.03
CA ALA A 48 4.50 -0.97 -29.51
C ALA A 48 3.29 -1.24 -28.60
N GLU A 49 3.42 -2.06 -27.56
CA GLU A 49 2.29 -2.48 -26.73
C GLU A 49 2.71 -2.84 -25.30
N VAL A 50 1.81 -2.58 -24.36
CA VAL A 50 1.92 -3.02 -22.96
C VAL A 50 0.71 -3.87 -22.63
N LEU A 51 0.95 -5.11 -22.21
CA LEU A 51 -0.07 -6.00 -21.69
C LEU A 51 -0.11 -5.89 -20.17
N LEU A 52 -1.25 -5.45 -19.64
CA LEU A 52 -1.51 -5.34 -18.22
C LEU A 52 -2.48 -6.41 -17.75
N GLN A 53 -2.19 -7.01 -16.61
CA GLN A 53 -3.12 -7.84 -15.86
C GLN A 53 -3.75 -6.98 -14.77
N LYS A 54 -5.07 -6.84 -14.80
CA LYS A 54 -5.85 -6.22 -13.73
C LYS A 54 -6.27 -7.28 -12.72
N ASN A 55 -6.16 -6.95 -11.45
CA ASN A 55 -6.58 -7.80 -10.33
C ASN A 55 -7.94 -7.34 -9.76
N ASN A 56 -8.74 -8.29 -9.31
CA ASN A 56 -10.00 -8.03 -8.61
C ASN A 56 -9.77 -7.56 -7.15
N SER A 57 -10.85 -7.42 -6.39
CA SER A 57 -10.83 -6.89 -5.01
C SER A 57 -10.09 -7.77 -4.00
N ILE A 58 -9.85 -9.03 -4.33
CA ILE A 58 -9.10 -9.98 -3.50
C ILE A 58 -7.70 -10.26 -4.05
N GLY A 59 -7.24 -9.50 -5.05
CA GLY A 59 -5.89 -9.64 -5.61
C GLY A 59 -5.71 -10.83 -6.56
N VAL A 60 -6.80 -11.36 -7.12
CA VAL A 60 -6.76 -12.41 -8.14
C VAL A 60 -6.98 -11.78 -9.52
N GLU A 61 -6.30 -12.32 -10.52
CA GLU A 61 -6.44 -11.95 -11.93
C GLU A 61 -7.91 -11.84 -12.35
N GLU A 62 -8.29 -10.68 -12.90
CA GLU A 62 -9.65 -10.37 -13.34
C GLU A 62 -9.72 -10.25 -14.87
N GLU A 63 -8.86 -9.42 -15.44
CA GLU A 63 -8.94 -9.01 -16.84
C GLU A 63 -7.55 -8.65 -17.39
N GLN A 64 -7.30 -8.99 -18.65
CA GLN A 64 -6.11 -8.53 -19.38
C GLN A 64 -6.46 -7.33 -20.25
N LEU A 65 -5.68 -6.26 -20.11
CA LEU A 65 -5.84 -5.02 -20.84
C LEU A 65 -4.62 -4.80 -21.73
N THR A 66 -4.85 -4.57 -23.02
CA THR A 66 -3.79 -4.23 -23.97
C THR A 66 -3.80 -2.74 -24.22
N PHE A 67 -2.69 -2.07 -23.90
CA PHE A 67 -2.49 -0.66 -24.19
C PHE A 67 -1.52 -0.49 -25.37
N MET A 68 -2.00 0.11 -26.46
CA MET A 68 -1.19 0.47 -27.62
C MET A 68 -1.18 2.00 -27.76
N PRO A 69 -0.06 2.68 -27.46
CA PRO A 69 0.04 4.12 -27.65
C PRO A 69 0.06 4.47 -29.15
N ASN A 70 -0.48 5.65 -29.48
CA ASN A 70 -0.18 6.28 -30.77
C ASN A 70 1.21 6.95 -30.71
N ASP A 71 1.84 7.26 -31.85
CA ASP A 71 3.19 7.86 -31.95
C ASP A 71 3.39 9.11 -31.07
N GLU A 72 2.34 9.92 -30.86
CA GLU A 72 2.40 11.11 -29.99
C GLU A 72 2.33 10.81 -28.48
N GLN A 73 2.07 9.55 -28.12
CA GLN A 73 1.77 9.09 -26.76
C GLN A 73 2.75 8.02 -26.27
N GLU A 74 3.88 7.80 -26.94
CA GLU A 74 4.92 6.86 -26.50
C GLU A 74 5.32 7.07 -25.03
N TRP A 75 5.37 8.35 -24.58
CA TRP A 75 5.67 8.70 -23.18
C TRP A 75 4.70 8.09 -22.16
N LYS A 76 3.45 7.76 -22.56
CA LYS A 76 2.47 7.14 -21.68
C LYS A 76 2.86 5.71 -21.30
N VAL A 77 3.62 5.00 -22.14
CA VAL A 77 4.11 3.66 -21.80
C VAL A 77 5.03 3.74 -20.59
N ASP A 78 6.04 4.61 -20.63
CA ASP A 78 6.97 4.76 -19.51
C ASP A 78 6.28 5.29 -18.26
N TYR A 79 5.32 6.20 -18.42
CA TYR A 79 4.51 6.69 -17.30
C TYR A 79 3.64 5.58 -16.69
N LEU A 80 3.02 4.74 -17.51
CA LEU A 80 2.22 3.59 -17.07
C LEU A 80 3.06 2.59 -16.29
N LEU A 81 4.27 2.30 -16.77
CA LEU A 81 5.22 1.43 -16.07
C LEU A 81 5.63 2.02 -14.72
N ASP A 82 5.90 3.32 -14.64
CA ASP A 82 6.20 4.00 -13.38
C ASP A 82 5.02 3.93 -12.40
N LEU A 83 3.79 4.13 -12.87
CA LEU A 83 2.59 4.03 -12.04
C LEU A 83 2.40 2.61 -11.48
N VAL A 84 2.56 1.58 -12.31
CA VAL A 84 2.43 0.17 -11.88
C VAL A 84 3.55 -0.18 -10.90
N ASN A 85 4.79 0.24 -11.15
CA ASN A 85 5.89 0.00 -10.25
C ASN A 85 5.70 0.71 -8.90
N ARG A 86 5.27 1.98 -8.93
CA ARG A 86 4.99 2.78 -7.73
C ARG A 86 3.85 2.18 -6.90
N GLN A 87 2.88 1.54 -7.54
CA GLN A 87 1.75 0.88 -6.88
C GLN A 87 2.20 -0.09 -5.79
N GLN A 88 3.27 -0.88 -6.02
CA GLN A 88 3.80 -1.83 -5.03
C GLN A 88 4.25 -1.10 -3.75
N SER A 89 4.95 0.03 -3.91
CA SER A 89 5.39 0.84 -2.76
C SER A 89 4.20 1.43 -2.00
N GLN A 90 3.13 1.80 -2.71
CA GLN A 90 1.90 2.32 -2.11
C GLN A 90 1.16 1.23 -1.34
N TYR A 91 1.06 0.00 -1.87
CA TYR A 91 0.50 -1.14 -1.13
C TYR A 91 1.33 -1.48 0.09
N TRP A 92 2.66 -1.45 -0.01
CA TRP A 92 3.53 -1.69 1.13
C TRP A 92 3.25 -0.71 2.27
N ILE A 93 3.12 0.59 1.95
CA ILE A 93 2.75 1.62 2.92
C ILE A 93 1.33 1.37 3.46
N PHE A 94 0.36 1.07 2.60
CA PHE A 94 -1.03 0.84 2.98
C PHE A 94 -1.20 -0.37 3.92
N PHE A 95 -0.57 -1.50 3.63
CA PHE A 95 -0.60 -2.64 4.54
C PHE A 95 0.11 -2.33 5.85
N THR A 96 1.19 -1.55 5.81
CA THR A 96 1.89 -1.12 7.01
C THR A 96 1.00 -0.24 7.88
N THR A 97 0.28 0.72 7.30
CA THR A 97 -0.63 1.60 8.04
C THR A 97 -1.81 0.82 8.63
N ILE A 98 -2.37 -0.16 7.92
CA ILE A 98 -3.42 -1.04 8.47
C ILE A 98 -2.88 -1.84 9.66
N LEU A 99 -1.76 -2.56 9.50
CA LEU A 99 -1.21 -3.41 10.56
C LEU A 99 -0.83 -2.60 11.79
N THR A 100 -0.14 -1.48 11.61
CA THR A 100 0.23 -0.57 12.72
C THR A 100 -0.99 0.00 13.42
N THR A 101 -2.03 0.36 12.67
CA THR A 101 -3.31 0.81 13.23
C THR A 101 -3.93 -0.28 14.11
N LEU A 102 -4.02 -1.52 13.63
CA LEU A 102 -4.55 -2.64 14.40
C LEU A 102 -3.77 -2.87 15.70
N PHE A 103 -2.44 -2.83 15.63
CA PHE A 103 -1.59 -2.99 16.82
C PHE A 103 -1.78 -1.86 17.83
N PHE A 104 -1.83 -0.61 17.39
CA PHE A 104 -1.99 0.53 18.30
C PHE A 104 -3.38 0.61 18.89
N VAL A 105 -4.43 0.35 18.11
CA VAL A 105 -5.80 0.23 18.61
C VAL A 105 -5.86 -0.87 19.69
N GLY A 106 -5.33 -2.06 19.43
CA GLY A 106 -5.31 -3.14 20.42
C GLY A 106 -4.52 -2.80 21.69
N ALA A 107 -3.39 -2.09 21.55
CA ALA A 107 -2.57 -1.68 22.68
C ALA A 107 -3.21 -0.57 23.53
N ASP A 108 -3.95 0.34 22.91
CA ASP A 108 -4.56 1.49 23.58
C ASP A 108 -5.91 1.12 24.23
N VAL A 109 -6.69 0.21 23.61
CA VAL A 109 -7.86 -0.42 24.25
C VAL A 109 -7.48 -1.09 25.57
N ARG A 110 -6.37 -1.84 25.60
CA ARG A 110 -5.87 -2.48 26.82
C ARG A 110 -5.49 -1.50 27.93
N LYS A 111 -5.26 -0.22 27.60
CA LYS A 111 -4.89 0.84 28.55
C LYS A 111 -6.06 1.73 28.96
N GLY A 112 -7.27 1.49 28.44
CA GLY A 112 -8.44 2.30 28.74
C GLY A 112 -8.46 3.66 28.03
N GLU A 113 -7.62 3.87 27.01
CA GLU A 113 -7.69 5.08 26.18
C GLU A 113 -8.99 5.10 25.36
N PRO A 114 -9.57 6.29 25.11
CA PRO A 114 -10.80 6.40 24.34
C PRO A 114 -10.56 5.98 22.89
N LEU A 115 -11.16 4.84 22.51
CA LEU A 115 -11.17 4.25 21.17
C LEU A 115 -11.37 5.27 20.04
N ARG A 116 -12.27 6.25 20.23
CA ARG A 116 -12.56 7.29 19.24
C ARG A 116 -11.33 8.10 18.85
N LYS A 117 -10.48 8.45 19.83
CA LYS A 117 -9.25 9.23 19.58
C LYS A 117 -8.26 8.41 18.77
N VAL A 118 -8.06 7.14 19.13
CA VAL A 118 -7.13 6.24 18.46
C VAL A 118 -7.58 5.94 17.03
N LEU A 119 -8.88 5.70 16.82
CA LEU A 119 -9.45 5.46 15.49
C LEU A 119 -9.41 6.71 14.60
N PHE A 120 -9.59 7.91 15.16
CA PHE A 120 -9.52 9.14 14.37
C PHE A 120 -8.13 9.37 13.77
N PHE A 121 -7.08 9.30 14.60
CA PHE A 121 -5.70 9.49 14.13
C PHE A 121 -5.24 8.34 13.23
N SER A 122 -5.53 7.10 13.62
CA SER A 122 -5.09 5.93 12.84
C SER A 122 -5.86 5.79 11.53
N GLY A 123 -7.16 6.07 11.55
CA GLY A 123 -8.02 6.10 10.38
C GLY A 123 -7.58 7.13 9.35
N PHE A 124 -7.07 8.30 9.79
CA PHE A 124 -6.53 9.30 8.88
C PHE A 124 -5.33 8.77 8.07
N TYR A 125 -4.40 8.05 8.69
CA TYR A 125 -3.25 7.48 7.98
C TYR A 125 -3.65 6.36 7.01
N VAL A 126 -4.60 5.51 7.40
CA VAL A 126 -5.15 4.47 6.52
C VAL A 126 -5.89 5.11 5.34
N LEU A 127 -6.72 6.13 5.58
CA LEU A 127 -7.42 6.86 4.52
C LEU A 127 -6.43 7.54 3.56
N PHE A 128 -5.40 8.20 4.06
CA PHE A 128 -4.42 8.87 3.22
C PHE A 128 -3.68 7.89 2.30
N SER A 129 -3.24 6.75 2.85
CA SER A 129 -2.59 5.69 2.07
C SER A 129 -3.55 4.99 1.08
N ALA A 130 -4.81 4.81 1.46
CA ALA A 130 -5.84 4.30 0.56
C ALA A 130 -6.13 5.25 -0.60
N LEU A 131 -6.21 6.56 -0.34
CA LEU A 131 -6.44 7.57 -1.37
C LEU A 131 -5.32 7.60 -2.40
N ALA A 132 -4.06 7.46 -1.95
CA ALA A 132 -2.91 7.38 -2.86
C ALA A 132 -3.01 6.18 -3.81
N LEU A 133 -3.46 5.01 -3.31
CA LEU A 133 -3.72 3.83 -4.13
C LEU A 133 -4.86 4.06 -5.12
N VAL A 134 -6.01 4.56 -4.64
CA VAL A 134 -7.18 4.82 -5.49
C VAL A 134 -6.86 5.81 -6.60
N GLN A 135 -6.10 6.87 -6.29
CA GLN A 135 -5.65 7.83 -7.28
C GLN A 135 -4.73 7.16 -8.32
N ASN A 136 -3.83 6.28 -7.89
CA ASN A 136 -2.94 5.55 -8.80
C ASN A 136 -3.74 4.62 -9.73
N TRP A 137 -4.70 3.86 -9.18
CA TRP A 137 -5.58 2.97 -9.96
C TRP A 137 -6.42 3.73 -10.98
N ASN A 138 -7.02 4.86 -10.58
CA ASN A 138 -7.80 5.69 -11.48
C ASN A 138 -6.92 6.26 -12.60
N THR A 139 -5.69 6.71 -12.28
CA THR A 139 -4.76 7.21 -13.29
C THR A 139 -4.38 6.13 -14.30
N ILE A 140 -4.10 4.90 -13.84
CA ILE A 140 -3.81 3.77 -14.73
C ILE A 140 -5.03 3.46 -15.60
N LYS A 141 -6.22 3.40 -15.00
CA LYS A 141 -7.48 3.17 -15.71
C LYS A 141 -7.71 4.22 -16.80
N ASP A 142 -7.52 5.51 -16.49
CA ASP A 142 -7.70 6.61 -17.44
C ASP A 142 -6.70 6.56 -18.62
N ILE A 143 -5.52 5.96 -18.42
CA ILE A 143 -4.53 5.75 -19.50
C ILE A 143 -4.94 4.61 -20.42
N VAL A 144 -5.46 3.52 -19.85
CA VAL A 144 -5.66 2.26 -20.57
C VAL A 144 -7.07 2.15 -21.20
N GLY A 145 -8.06 2.86 -20.65
CA GLY A 145 -9.45 2.89 -21.16
C GLY A 145 -10.48 2.41 -20.14
#